data_AF-A0A7G6YGF4-F1
#
_entry.id   AF-A0A7G6YGF4-F1
#
_cell.length_a   1.000
_cell.length_b   1.000
_cell.length_c   1.000
_cell.angle_alpha   90.00
_cell.angle_beta   90.00
_cell.angle_gamma   90.00
#
_symmetry.space_group_name_H-M   'P 1'
#
loop_
_entity.id
_entity.type
_entity.pdbx_description
1 polymer ?
#
loop_
_entity_poly.entity_id
_entity_poly.type
_entity_poly.pdbx_seq_one_letter_code
_entity_poly.pdbx_strand_id
1 'polypeptide(L)' 'MRGVTVSIAGSSSVRVSPPSLIRPGEAVRASLSGPGDPALDTVLVIRWFPPDGREYLWQVSF' A
#
# COMPACT_ATOMS: atom_id res chain seq x y z
N MET A 1 -16.44 1.02 0.98
CA MET A 1 -15.36 0.17 0.42
C MET A 1 -15.14 -1.01 1.36
N ARG A 2 -14.74 -2.18 0.84
CA ARG A 2 -14.30 -3.34 1.64
C ARG A 2 -12.98 -3.83 1.07
N GLY A 3 -12.00 -4.10 1.93
CA GLY A 3 -10.68 -4.59 1.52
C GLY A 3 -9.54 -3.62 1.80
N VAL A 4 -8.39 -3.87 1.18
CA VAL A 4 -7.17 -3.09 1.34
C VAL A 4 -6.94 -2.24 0.10
N THR A 5 -6.62 -0.96 0.31
CA THR A 5 -6.20 -0.05 -0.75
C THR A 5 -4.79 0.44 -0.47
N VAL A 6 -4.01 0.58 -1.55
CA VAL A 6 -2.64 1.10 -1.52
C VAL A 6 -2.60 2.30 -2.44
N SER A 7 -2.15 3.44 -1.92
CA SER A 7 -2.03 4.69 -2.66
C SER A 7 -0.62 5.24 -2.52
N ILE A 8 -0.13 5.91 -3.55
CA ILE A 8 1.19 6.52 -3.59
C ILE A 8 1.07 8.03 -3.80
N ALA A 9 1.89 8.78 -3.08
CA ALA A 9 2.12 10.20 -3.32
C ALA A 9 3.61 10.38 -3.61
N GLY A 10 3.95 11.04 -4.72
CA GLY A 10 5.33 11.21 -5.19
C GLY A 10 5.48 10.89 -6.68
N SER A 11 6.73 10.90 -7.16
CA SER A 11 7.05 10.56 -8.55
C SER A 11 7.16 9.05 -8.81
N SER A 12 7.21 8.24 -7.75
CA SER A 12 7.23 6.78 -7.86
C SER A 12 5.88 6.19 -8.25
N SER A 13 5.93 4.99 -8.82
CA SER A 13 4.80 4.11 -9.08
C SER A 13 4.86 2.89 -8.17
N VAL A 14 3.70 2.36 -7.77
CA VAL A 14 3.63 1.11 -6.99
C VAL A 14 3.06 -0.01 -7.83
N ARG A 15 3.74 -1.16 -7.81
CA ARG A 15 3.22 -2.42 -8.35
C ARG A 15 2.98 -3.36 -7.18
N VAL A 16 1.72 -3.72 -6.98
CA VAL A 16 1.33 -4.73 -5.99
C VAL A 16 1.19 -6.06 -6.72
N SER A 17 1.97 -7.07 -6.32
CA SER A 17 1.74 -8.42 -6.82
C SER A 17 0.50 -9.00 -6.13
N PRO A 18 -0.51 -9.49 -6.86
CA PRO A 18 -1.73 -10.02 -6.25
C PRO A 18 -1.40 -11.18 -5.29
N PRO A 19 -2.14 -11.24 -4.18
CA PRO A 19 -3.32 -12.08 -4.17
C PRO A 19 -4.59 -11.24 -4.05
N SER A 20 -5.67 -11.72 -4.65
CA SER A 20 -7.01 -11.12 -4.55
C SER A 20 -7.60 -11.18 -3.12
N LEU A 21 -6.93 -11.85 -2.18
CA LEU A 21 -7.31 -12.01 -0.77
C LEU A 21 -6.03 -12.24 0.07
N ILE A 22 -5.91 -11.59 1.24
CA ILE A 22 -4.81 -11.80 2.19
C ILE A 22 -5.37 -12.52 3.41
N ARG A 23 -4.93 -13.75 3.68
CA ARG A 23 -5.31 -14.50 4.89
C ARG A 23 -4.42 -14.13 6.08
N PRO A 24 -4.84 -14.43 7.33
CA PRO A 24 -3.97 -14.28 8.49
C PRO A 24 -2.64 -15.03 8.30
N GLY A 25 -1.52 -14.32 8.48
CA GLY A 25 -0.18 -14.86 8.28
C GLY A 25 0.36 -14.74 6.85
N GLU A 26 -0.48 -14.38 5.87
CA GLU A 26 -0.01 -14.04 4.52
C GLU A 26 0.48 -12.60 4.44
N ALA A 27 1.36 -12.35 3.47
CA ALA A 27 1.88 -11.03 3.18
C ALA A 27 1.77 -10.74 1.68
N VAL A 28 1.57 -9.47 1.35
CA VAL A 28 1.59 -8.98 -0.02
C VAL A 28 2.90 -8.24 -0.26
N ARG A 29 3.54 -8.55 -1.38
CA ARG A 29 4.72 -7.79 -1.81
C ARG A 29 4.28 -6.66 -2.73
N ALA A 30 4.79 -5.47 -2.42
CA ALA A 30 4.70 -4.31 -3.28
C ALA A 30 6.12 -3.90 -3.67
N SER A 31 6.28 -3.49 -4.92
CA SER A 31 7.54 -2.95 -5.44
C SER A 31 7.29 -1.51 -5.85
N LEU A 32 8.20 -0.63 -5.47
CA LEU A 32 8.21 0.77 -5.89
C LEU A 32 9.18 0.93 -7.06
N SER A 33 8.81 1.76 -8.02
CA SER A 33 9.63 2.03 -9.20
C SER A 33 9.37 3.44 -9.69
N GLY A 34 10.41 4.21 -9.99
CA GLY A 34 10.29 5.59 -10.43
C GLY A 34 11.64 6.18 -10.85
N PRO A 35 11.64 7.40 -11.44
CA PRO A 35 12.87 8.12 -11.70
C PRO A 35 13.48 8.61 -10.37
N GLY A 36 14.70 8.15 -10.05
CA GLY A 36 15.43 8.60 -8.85
C GLY A 36 15.23 7.70 -7.63
N ASP A 37 15.59 8.23 -6.46
CA ASP A 37 15.51 7.52 -5.17
C ASP A 37 14.13 7.74 -4.52
N PRO A 38 13.30 6.69 -4.35
CA PRO A 38 11.98 6.81 -3.72
C PRO A 38 12.01 7.38 -2.30
N ALA A 39 13.12 7.23 -1.56
CA ALA A 39 13.21 7.78 -0.21
C ALA A 39 13.13 9.32 -0.16
N LEU A 40 13.36 10.00 -1.29
CA LEU A 40 13.38 11.46 -1.34
C LEU A 40 12.00 12.11 -1.48
N ASP A 41 11.03 11.43 -2.10
CA ASP A 41 9.77 12.06 -2.48
C ASP A 41 8.53 11.14 -2.44
N THR A 42 8.68 9.91 -1.95
CA THR A 42 7.61 8.90 -2.02
C THR A 42 7.05 8.55 -0.66
N VAL A 43 5.73 8.62 -0.53
CA VAL A 43 4.97 8.12 0.62
C VAL A 43 3.96 7.09 0.15
N LEU A 44 3.94 5.94 0.82
CA LEU A 44 2.92 4.91 0.65
C LEU A 44 1.87 5.04 1.74
N VAL A 45 0.59 5.06 1.34
CA VAL A 45 -0.54 5.03 2.27
C VAL A 45 -1.30 3.73 2.07
N ILE A 46 -1.40 2.95 3.13
CA ILE A 46 -2.16 1.70 3.18
C ILE A 46 -3.41 1.95 4.01
N ARG A 47 -4.58 1.67 3.44
CA ARG A 47 -5.87 1.79 4.12
C ARG A 47 -6.58 0.44 4.11
N TRP A 48 -7.08 0.02 5.27
CA TRP A 48 -7.90 -1.17 5.41
C TRP A 48 -9.30 -0.80 5.89
N PHE A 49 -10.30 -1.25 5.12
CA PHE A 49 -11.72 -1.11 5.42
C PHE A 49 -12.31 -2.47 5.80
N PRO A 50 -12.23 -2.87 7.09
CA PRO A 50 -12.98 -4.02 7.61
C PRO A 50 -14.50 -3.87 7.41
N PRO A 51 -15.26 -4.97 7.43
CA PRO A 51 -16.71 -4.94 7.25
C PRO A 51 -17.49 -4.18 8.35
N ASP A 52 -16.87 -3.95 9.50
CA ASP A 52 -17.48 -3.29 10.67
C ASP A 52 -17.50 -1.76 10.58
N GLY A 53 -17.01 -1.19 9.47
CA GLY A 53 -17.02 0.25 9.21
C GLY A 53 -15.85 1.01 9.84
N ARG A 54 -14.93 0.34 10.53
CA ARG A 54 -13.67 0.95 10.95
C ARG A 54 -12.76 1.20 9.74
N GLU A 55 -11.79 2.07 9.95
CA GLU A 55 -10.69 2.29 9.02
C GLU A 55 -9.37 2.19 9.77
N TYR A 56 -8.44 1.42 9.22
CA TYR A 56 -7.06 1.41 9.67
C TYR A 56 -6.19 2.06 8.60
N LEU A 57 -5.27 2.92 9.04
CA LEU A 57 -4.37 3.66 8.17
C LEU A 57 -2.94 3.50 8.64
N TRP A 58 -2.07 3.19 7.69
CA TRP A 58 -0.62 3.17 7.89
C TRP A 58 0.06 4.00 6.81
N GLN A 59 0.96 4.86 7.26
CA GLN A 59 1.86 5.60 6.39
C GLN A 59 3.23 4.92 6.43
N VAL A 60 3.82 4.71 5.26
CA VAL A 60 5.19 4.20 5.13
C VAL A 60 6.01 5.22 4.34
N SER A 61 7.10 5.67 4.96
CA SER A 61 8.16 6.47 4.37
C SER A 61 9.48 5.71 4.50
N PHE A 62 10.44 6.02 3.62
CA PHE A 62 11.74 5.34 3.54
C PHE A 62 12.86 6.28 3.97
#